data_AF-A0A830CEE9-F1
#
_entry.id   AF-A0A830CEE9-F1
#
_cell.length_a   1.000
_cell.length_b   1.000
_cell.length_c   1.000
_cell.angle_alpha   90.00
_cell.angle_beta   90.00
_cell.angle_gamma   90.00
#
_symmetry.space_group_name_H-M   'P 1'
#
loop_
_entity.id
_entity.type
_entity.pdbx_description
1 polymer ?
#
loop_
_entity_poly.entity_id
_entity_poly.type
_entity_poly.pdbx_seq_one_letter_code
_entity_poly.pdbx_strand_id
1 'polypeptide(L)'
;MIPKSDRPSLVGDYRPIACCNVTYKVISKILASRLASTLGKIVDQAQSAFVEGRSMVENIHLAQEKFEKIHRIKKVSPRCILKIDLQKAFDSVSWGFLKSILEGLNFLGKFVSWVMECVTTTSYSISLNGSLHDMFEGKRGLRQGDPLSPFLFVLCIEYLSRSLNIAMSNPDFNFHPRC
;
A
#
# COMPACT_ATOMS: atom_id res chain seq x y z
N MET A 1 8.73 9.59 17.40
CA MET A 1 8.86 9.43 15.93
C MET A 1 10.20 8.77 15.62
N ILE A 2 10.35 8.06 14.50
CA ILE A 2 11.62 7.39 14.12
C ILE A 2 12.28 8.16 12.96
N PRO A 3 13.58 8.49 13.02
CA PRO A 3 14.27 9.20 11.93
C PRO A 3 14.42 8.34 10.67
N LYS A 4 14.36 8.95 9.48
CA LYS A 4 14.58 8.30 8.18
C LYS A 4 16.06 8.20 7.79
N SER A 5 16.92 9.01 8.39
CA SER A 5 18.36 9.11 8.12
C SER A 5 19.11 9.51 9.40
N ASP A 6 20.44 9.40 9.40
CA ASP A 6 21.28 9.67 10.58
C ASP A 6 21.27 11.14 11.05
N ARG A 7 20.89 12.07 10.17
CA ARG A 7 20.86 13.52 10.45
C ARG A 7 19.51 14.13 10.03
N PRO A 8 18.43 13.83 10.76
CA PRO A 8 17.13 14.45 10.49
C PRO A 8 17.18 15.93 10.87
N SER A 9 16.70 16.81 9.99
CA SER A 9 16.65 18.26 10.24
C SER A 9 15.26 18.85 10.10
N LEU A 10 14.39 18.19 9.34
CA LEU A 10 13.00 18.61 9.12
C LEU A 10 12.03 17.59 9.72
N VAL A 11 10.82 18.03 10.08
CA VAL A 11 9.74 17.14 10.54
C VAL A 11 9.44 16.05 9.50
N GLY A 12 9.59 16.37 8.21
CA GLY A 12 9.43 15.42 7.10
C GLY A 12 10.46 14.27 7.09
N ASP A 13 11.57 14.41 7.81
CA ASP A 13 12.62 13.39 7.93
C ASP A 13 12.27 12.32 8.97
N TYR A 14 11.14 12.46 9.65
CA TYR A 14 10.67 11.49 10.62
C TYR A 14 9.52 10.65 10.08
N ARG A 15 9.44 9.41 10.55
CA ARG A 15 8.30 8.51 10.39
C ARG A 15 7.47 8.54 11.68
N PRO A 16 6.20 8.93 11.62
CA PRO A 16 5.31 8.74 12.75
C PRO A 16 5.07 7.23 12.92
N ILE A 17 5.25 6.71 14.13
CA ILE A 17 4.88 5.34 14.47
C ILE A 17 3.71 5.42 15.45
N ALA A 18 2.64 4.72 15.13
CA ALA A 18 1.45 4.71 15.97
C ALA A 18 1.63 3.70 17.11
N CYS A 19 1.79 4.20 18.34
CA CYS A 19 1.74 3.38 19.55
C CYS A 19 0.28 3.11 19.93
N CYS A 20 -0.35 2.14 19.27
CA CYS A 20 -1.72 1.75 19.57
C CYS A 20 -1.81 0.92 20.86
N ASN A 21 -2.95 0.99 21.54
CA ASN A 21 -3.22 0.18 22.74
C ASN A 21 -3.24 -1.33 22.40
N VAL A 22 -2.98 -2.17 23.41
CA VAL A 22 -2.84 -3.63 23.23
C VAL A 22 -4.14 -4.27 22.74
N THR A 23 -5.29 -3.90 23.31
CA THR A 23 -6.61 -4.42 22.93
C THR A 23 -6.90 -4.18 21.44
N TYR A 24 -6.65 -2.96 20.97
CA TYR A 24 -6.75 -2.60 19.56
C TYR A 24 -5.79 -3.42 18.70
N LYS A 25 -4.52 -3.57 19.13
CA LYS A 25 -3.55 -4.37 18.38
C LYS A 25 -4.00 -5.83 18.22
N VAL A 26 -4.65 -6.40 19.24
CA VAL A 26 -5.25 -7.75 19.15
C VAL A 26 -6.36 -7.77 18.10
N ILE A 27 -7.30 -6.83 18.14
CA ILE A 27 -8.40 -6.72 17.17
C ILE A 27 -7.86 -6.56 15.75
N SER A 28 -6.96 -5.58 15.55
CA SER A 28 -6.31 -5.32 14.26
C SER A 28 -5.57 -6.55 13.75
N LYS A 29 -4.84 -7.26 14.62
CA LYS A 29 -4.14 -8.49 14.24
C LYS A 29 -5.11 -9.60 13.80
N ILE A 30 -6.25 -9.77 14.48
CA ILE A 30 -7.28 -10.74 14.07
C ILE A 30 -7.82 -10.40 12.67
N LEU A 31 -8.15 -9.12 12.42
CA LEU A 31 -8.62 -8.67 11.11
C LEU A 31 -7.54 -8.86 10.04
N ALA A 32 -6.29 -8.51 10.36
CA ALA A 32 -5.15 -8.66 9.46
C ALA A 32 -4.93 -10.12 9.06
N SER A 33 -4.94 -11.05 10.02
CA SER A 33 -4.78 -12.48 9.74
C SER A 33 -5.90 -13.02 8.83
N ARG A 34 -7.15 -12.59 9.05
CA ARG A 34 -8.27 -12.96 8.17
C ARG A 34 -8.06 -12.42 6.75
N LEU A 35 -7.67 -11.16 6.62
CA LEU A 35 -7.42 -10.55 5.32
C LEU A 35 -6.25 -11.25 4.59
N ALA A 36 -5.14 -11.49 5.28
CA ALA A 36 -3.94 -12.14 4.73
C ALA A 36 -4.27 -13.48 4.06
N SER A 37 -5.13 -14.30 4.70
CA SER A 37 -5.53 -15.61 4.16
C SER A 37 -6.26 -15.56 2.80
N THR A 38 -6.81 -14.40 2.45
CA THR A 38 -7.54 -14.19 1.19
C THR A 38 -6.73 -13.40 0.16
N LEU A 39 -5.68 -12.71 0.60
CA LEU A 39 -5.00 -11.70 -0.19
C LEU A 39 -4.38 -12.27 -1.47
N GLY A 40 -3.72 -13.44 -1.37
CA GLY A 40 -3.08 -14.09 -2.52
C GLY A 40 -4.05 -14.49 -3.65
N LYS A 41 -5.36 -14.57 -3.38
CA LYS A 41 -6.40 -14.84 -4.38
C LYS A 41 -6.93 -13.56 -5.05
N ILE A 42 -6.70 -12.42 -4.41
CA ILE A 42 -7.23 -11.12 -4.83
C ILE A 42 -6.18 -10.35 -5.62
N VAL A 43 -4.92 -10.40 -5.20
CA VAL A 43 -3.87 -9.55 -5.77
C VAL A 43 -3.06 -10.24 -6.87
N ASP A 44 -2.63 -9.45 -7.84
CA ASP A 44 -1.81 -9.89 -8.98
C ASP A 44 -0.56 -10.63 -8.50
N GLN A 45 -0.09 -11.62 -9.27
CA GLN A 45 1.07 -12.42 -8.90
C GLN A 45 2.36 -11.59 -8.81
N ALA A 46 2.45 -10.49 -9.54
CA ALA A 46 3.56 -9.54 -9.45
C ALA A 46 3.57 -8.76 -8.12
N GLN A 47 2.49 -8.80 -7.32
CA GLN A 47 2.47 -8.22 -5.97
C GLN A 47 3.01 -9.24 -4.95
N SER A 48 4.30 -9.14 -4.61
CA SER A 48 4.92 -10.03 -3.62
C SER A 48 4.92 -9.47 -2.20
N ALA A 49 4.70 -8.16 -2.01
CA ALA A 49 4.80 -7.54 -0.69
C ALA A 49 3.61 -7.94 0.21
N PHE A 50 3.91 -8.42 1.42
CA PHE A 50 2.93 -8.81 2.45
C PHE A 50 1.93 -9.91 2.02
N VAL A 51 2.26 -10.68 0.98
CA VAL A 51 1.47 -11.85 0.56
C VAL A 51 2.23 -13.11 0.99
N GLU A 52 1.55 -13.98 1.72
CA GLU A 52 2.13 -15.23 2.20
C GLU A 52 2.56 -16.13 1.02
N GLY A 53 3.73 -16.74 1.12
CA GLY A 53 4.27 -17.65 0.12
C GLY A 53 4.83 -16.97 -1.14
N ARG A 54 4.90 -15.63 -1.21
CA ARG A 54 5.52 -14.91 -2.34
C ARG A 54 6.86 -14.29 -1.96
N SER A 55 7.83 -14.36 -2.86
CA SER A 55 9.15 -13.77 -2.65
C SER A 55 9.34 -12.53 -3.53
N MET A 56 9.94 -11.47 -2.97
CA MET A 56 10.35 -10.30 -3.75
C MET A 56 11.50 -10.64 -4.71
N VAL A 57 12.32 -11.63 -4.37
CA VAL A 57 13.46 -12.06 -5.19
C VAL A 57 13.00 -12.64 -6.53
N GLU A 58 11.87 -13.35 -6.54
CA GLU A 58 11.25 -13.87 -7.78
C GLU A 58 10.89 -12.75 -8.76
N ASN A 59 10.34 -11.64 -8.26
CA ASN A 59 10.03 -10.48 -9.08
C ASN A 59 11.28 -9.81 -9.65
N ILE A 60 12.38 -9.78 -8.88
CA ILE A 60 13.66 -9.24 -9.35
C ILE A 60 14.20 -10.10 -10.50
N HIS A 61 14.20 -11.42 -10.35
CA HIS A 61 14.61 -12.34 -11.41
C HIS A 61 13.72 -12.23 -12.65
N LEU A 62 12.40 -12.17 -12.49
CA LEU A 62 11.46 -12.00 -13.60
C LEU A 62 11.72 -10.68 -14.35
N ALA A 63 11.99 -9.59 -13.62
CA ALA A 63 12.34 -8.32 -14.23
C ALA A 63 13.65 -8.43 -15.02
N GLN A 64 14.71 -8.98 -14.42
CA GLN A 64 16.01 -9.18 -15.08
C GLN A 64 15.87 -10.00 -16.37
N GLU A 65 15.13 -11.10 -16.35
CA GLU A 65 14.89 -11.94 -17.53
C GLU A 65 14.16 -11.15 -18.64
N LYS A 66 13.16 -10.33 -18.29
CA LYS A 66 12.47 -9.45 -19.24
C LYS A 66 13.44 -8.43 -19.86
N PHE A 67 14.31 -7.82 -19.05
CA PHE A 67 15.32 -6.87 -19.52
C PHE A 67 16.34 -7.51 -20.47
N GLU A 68 16.86 -8.68 -20.13
CA GLU A 68 17.80 -9.41 -20.98
C GLU A 68 17.19 -9.79 -22.33
N LYS A 69 15.93 -10.26 -22.33
CA LYS A 69 15.17 -10.55 -23.55
C LYS A 69 14.99 -9.32 -24.42
N ILE A 70 14.68 -8.17 -23.82
CA ILE A 70 14.59 -6.88 -24.53
C ILE A 70 15.95 -6.53 -25.17
N HIS A 71 17.05 -6.69 -24.44
CA HIS A 71 18.37 -6.32 -24.93
C HIS A 71 18.89 -7.23 -26.05
N ARG A 72 18.55 -8.53 -26.04
CA ARG A 72 19.03 -9.51 -27.03
C ARG A 72 18.34 -9.45 -28.39
N ILE A 73 17.11 -8.92 -28.47
CA ILE A 73 16.31 -8.94 -29.70
C ILE A 73 16.64 -7.69 -30.55
N LYS A 74 17.06 -7.88 -31.81
CA LYS A 74 17.44 -6.77 -32.71
C LYS A 74 16.27 -5.91 -33.22
N LYS A 75 15.04 -6.45 -33.21
CA LYS A 75 13.78 -5.74 -33.54
C LYS A 75 12.80 -5.88 -32.39
N VAL A 76 12.79 -4.92 -31.49
CA VAL A 76 11.90 -4.88 -30.34
C VAL A 76 10.77 -3.90 -30.63
N SER A 77 9.52 -4.31 -30.35
CA SER A 77 8.39 -3.38 -30.29
C SER A 77 8.70 -2.27 -29.28
N PRO A 78 8.31 -1.00 -29.50
CA PRO A 78 8.47 0.05 -28.49
C PRO A 78 7.96 -0.43 -27.13
N ARG A 79 8.69 -0.09 -26.06
CA ARG A 79 8.40 -0.49 -24.67
C ARG A 79 8.82 0.64 -23.75
N CYS A 80 8.10 0.81 -22.64
CA CYS A 80 8.45 1.75 -21.59
C CYS A 80 8.39 1.07 -20.23
N ILE A 81 9.11 1.63 -19.26
CA ILE A 81 9.07 1.19 -17.87
C ILE A 81 8.63 2.38 -17.03
N LEU A 82 7.62 2.15 -16.22
CA LEU A 82 7.10 3.14 -15.30
C LEU A 82 7.61 2.83 -13.89
N LYS A 83 8.41 3.73 -13.34
CA LYS A 83 8.81 3.70 -11.93
C LYS A 83 7.95 4.70 -11.17
N ILE A 84 7.05 4.20 -10.33
CA ILE A 84 6.15 5.02 -9.50
C ILE A 84 6.64 4.99 -8.06
N ASP A 85 6.83 6.17 -7.47
CA ASP A 85 7.09 6.31 -6.03
C ASP A 85 6.00 7.18 -5.40
N LEU A 86 5.39 6.69 -4.33
CA LEU A 86 4.24 7.32 -3.69
C LEU A 86 4.68 8.10 -2.45
N GLN A 87 4.55 9.42 -2.52
CA GLN A 87 4.84 10.28 -1.38
C GLN A 87 3.86 10.01 -0.23
N LYS A 88 4.40 9.76 0.97
CA LYS A 88 3.61 9.52 2.20
C LYS A 88 2.52 8.45 1.99
N ALA A 89 2.90 7.33 1.36
CA ALA A 89 1.96 6.35 0.83
C ALA A 89 0.89 5.87 1.84
N PHE A 90 1.27 5.62 3.10
CA PHE A 90 0.31 5.25 4.13
C PHE A 90 -0.55 6.45 4.57
N ASP A 91 0.04 7.63 4.76
CA ASP A 91 -0.67 8.82 5.26
C ASP A 91 -1.61 9.45 4.22
N SER A 92 -1.47 9.10 2.93
CA SER A 92 -2.23 9.69 1.83
C SER A 92 -3.50 8.92 1.45
N VAL A 93 -3.68 7.70 1.96
CA VAL A 93 -4.84 6.85 1.62
C VAL A 93 -6.16 7.52 2.05
N SER A 94 -7.04 7.79 1.10
CA SER A 94 -8.40 8.28 1.39
C SER A 94 -9.25 7.15 1.99
N TRP A 95 -9.95 7.44 3.09
CA TRP A 95 -10.83 6.48 3.74
C TRP A 95 -12.06 6.13 2.89
N GLY A 96 -12.60 7.11 2.15
CA GLY A 96 -13.70 6.85 1.21
C GLY A 96 -13.26 5.90 0.09
N PHE A 97 -12.07 6.13 -0.47
CA PHE A 97 -11.49 5.25 -1.47
C PHE A 97 -11.26 3.84 -0.94
N LEU A 98 -10.68 3.70 0.26
CA LEU A 98 -10.48 2.40 0.90
C LEU A 98 -11.80 1.63 1.07
N LYS A 99 -12.85 2.31 1.56
CA LYS A 99 -14.18 1.72 1.71
C LYS A 99 -14.71 1.21 0.36
N SER A 100 -14.63 2.03 -0.68
CA SER A 100 -15.08 1.65 -2.03
C SER A 100 -14.28 0.47 -2.61
N ILE A 101 -12.98 0.35 -2.31
CA ILE A 101 -12.19 -0.83 -2.71
C ILE A 101 -12.71 -2.09 -2.01
N LEU A 102 -12.92 -2.04 -0.70
CA LEU A 102 -13.39 -3.21 0.07
C LEU A 102 -14.78 -3.65 -0.39
N GLU A 103 -15.67 -2.70 -0.65
CA GLU A 103 -17.01 -2.97 -1.19
C GLU A 103 -16.94 -3.50 -2.64
N GLY A 104 -16.12 -2.89 -3.49
CA GLY A 104 -15.92 -3.32 -4.88
C GLY A 104 -15.25 -4.70 -5.02
N LEU A 105 -14.44 -5.10 -4.05
CA LEU A 105 -13.90 -6.45 -3.91
C LEU A 105 -14.87 -7.44 -3.25
N ASN A 106 -16.09 -6.99 -2.95
CA ASN A 106 -17.17 -7.79 -2.38
C ASN A 106 -16.85 -8.41 -1.00
N PHE A 107 -16.10 -7.68 -0.17
CA PHE A 107 -15.94 -8.06 1.24
C PHE A 107 -17.29 -7.95 1.97
N LEU A 108 -17.55 -8.86 2.92
CA LEU A 108 -18.76 -8.83 3.73
C LEU A 108 -18.91 -7.48 4.43
N GLY A 109 -20.09 -6.86 4.34
CA GLY A 109 -20.34 -5.51 4.89
C GLY A 109 -19.98 -5.38 6.38
N LYS A 110 -20.14 -6.45 7.17
CA LYS A 110 -19.68 -6.50 8.57
C LYS A 110 -18.17 -6.40 8.72
N PHE A 111 -17.41 -7.06 7.84
CA PHE A 111 -15.95 -6.95 7.82
C PHE A 111 -15.52 -5.54 7.39
N VAL A 112 -16.15 -4.99 6.35
CA VAL A 112 -15.90 -3.60 5.91
C VAL A 112 -16.15 -2.63 7.06
N SER A 113 -17.28 -2.75 7.77
CA SER A 113 -17.60 -1.91 8.92
C SER A 113 -16.53 -1.99 10.01
N TRP A 114 -16.04 -3.19 10.36
CA TRP A 114 -14.99 -3.33 11.37
C TRP A 114 -13.65 -2.74 10.93
N VAL A 115 -13.27 -2.92 9.66
CA VAL A 115 -12.06 -2.32 9.11
C VAL A 115 -12.18 -0.80 9.12
N MET A 116 -13.30 -0.26 8.64
CA MET A 116 -13.52 1.17 8.61
C MET A 116 -13.54 1.76 10.02
N GLU A 117 -14.18 1.10 10.99
CA GLU A 117 -14.15 1.52 12.40
C GLU A 117 -12.72 1.63 12.92
N CYS A 118 -11.86 0.66 12.61
CA CYS A 118 -10.46 0.70 13.00
C CYS A 118 -9.74 1.91 12.39
N VAL A 119 -10.04 2.27 11.14
CA VAL A 119 -9.28 3.27 10.37
C VAL A 119 -9.79 4.70 10.61
N THR A 120 -11.10 4.90 10.78
CA THR A 120 -11.72 6.23 10.85
C THR A 120 -11.81 6.82 12.25
N THR A 121 -11.85 5.99 13.30
CA THR A 121 -11.96 6.46 14.69
C THR A 121 -10.61 6.80 15.33
N THR A 122 -9.58 6.95 14.50
CA THR A 122 -8.22 7.14 14.97
C THR A 122 -7.99 8.57 15.44
N SER A 123 -7.63 8.72 16.71
CA SER A 123 -7.10 9.96 17.26
C SER A 123 -5.60 9.83 17.51
N TYR A 124 -4.90 10.95 17.34
CA TYR A 124 -3.46 11.05 17.44
C TYR A 124 -3.11 12.08 18.51
N SER A 125 -2.05 11.79 19.25
CA SER A 125 -1.37 12.74 20.12
C SER A 125 0.12 12.67 19.80
N ILE A 126 0.80 13.81 19.87
CA ILE A 126 2.24 13.87 19.65
C ILE A 126 2.92 13.84 21.00
N SER A 127 3.78 12.85 21.22
CA SER A 127 4.71 12.86 22.35
C SER A 127 5.99 13.58 21.94
N LEU A 128 6.26 14.74 22.56
CA LEU A 128 7.50 15.50 22.41
C LEU A 128 8.19 15.57 23.78
N ASN A 129 9.46 15.18 23.84
CA ASN A 129 10.26 15.19 25.07
C ASN A 129 9.57 14.50 26.27
N GLY A 130 8.86 13.40 26.02
CA GLY A 130 8.16 12.62 27.06
C GLY A 130 6.79 13.17 27.47
N SER A 131 6.40 14.36 26.99
CA SER A 131 5.08 14.95 27.26
C SER A 131 4.13 14.71 26.08
N LEU A 132 2.88 14.33 26.38
CA LEU A 132 1.81 14.22 25.37
C LEU A 132 1.18 15.59 25.16
N HIS A 133 1.07 15.98 23.90
CA HIS A 133 0.36 17.19 23.48
C HIS A 133 -1.06 16.87 23.01
N ASP A 134 -1.81 17.91 22.66
CA ASP A 134 -3.22 17.87 22.30
C ASP A 134 -3.58 16.76 21.32
N MET A 135 -4.79 16.22 21.53
CA MET A 135 -5.33 15.18 20.68
C MET A 135 -5.96 15.79 19.42
N PHE A 136 -5.71 15.20 18.27
CA PHE A 136 -6.36 15.54 17.01
C PHE A 136 -6.86 14.29 16.29
N GLU A 137 -7.93 14.44 15.54
CA GLU A 137 -8.53 13.36 14.77
C GLU A 137 -7.82 13.16 13.43
N GLY A 138 -7.69 11.89 13.04
CA GLY A 138 -7.33 11.55 11.67
C GLY A 138 -8.43 11.98 10.69
N LYS A 139 -8.02 12.30 9.46
CA LYS A 139 -8.97 12.54 8.35
C LYS A 139 -8.75 11.62 7.16
N ARG A 140 -7.57 11.01 7.10
CA ARG A 140 -7.12 10.09 6.06
C ARG A 140 -5.89 9.32 6.55
N GLY A 141 -5.49 8.34 5.76
CA GLY A 141 -4.27 7.58 5.96
C GLY A 141 -4.47 6.32 6.78
N LEU A 142 -3.42 5.50 6.79
CA LEU A 142 -3.30 4.24 7.50
C LEU A 142 -2.18 4.36 8.52
N ARG A 143 -2.37 3.81 9.71
CA ARG A 143 -1.38 3.91 10.79
C ARG A 143 -0.14 3.08 10.50
N GLN A 144 1.03 3.71 10.53
CA GLN A 144 2.30 2.99 10.46
C GLN A 144 2.58 2.27 11.78
N GLY A 145 2.84 0.96 11.71
CA GLY A 145 3.01 0.08 12.88
C GLY A 145 1.75 -0.68 13.31
N ASP A 146 0.62 -0.43 12.64
CA ASP A 146 -0.63 -1.18 12.82
C ASP A 146 -0.61 -2.46 11.97
N PRO A 147 -0.87 -3.65 12.54
CA PRO A 147 -0.83 -4.92 11.81
C PRO A 147 -1.72 -4.99 10.56
N LEU A 148 -2.85 -4.29 10.55
CA LEU A 148 -3.82 -4.29 9.45
C LEU A 148 -3.40 -3.40 8.28
N SER A 149 -2.72 -2.27 8.57
CA SER A 149 -2.40 -1.24 7.58
C SER A 149 -1.65 -1.75 6.33
N PRO A 150 -0.61 -2.60 6.41
CA PRO A 150 0.10 -3.07 5.22
C PRO A 150 -0.80 -3.81 4.23
N PHE A 151 -1.73 -4.63 4.74
CA PHE A 151 -2.63 -5.43 3.89
C PHE A 151 -3.69 -4.55 3.21
N LEU A 152 -4.21 -3.54 3.91
CA LEU A 152 -5.11 -2.54 3.32
C LEU A 152 -4.41 -1.72 2.24
N PHE A 153 -3.15 -1.36 2.47
CA PHE A 153 -2.35 -0.66 1.49
C PHE A 153 -2.10 -1.50 0.23
N VAL A 154 -1.83 -2.80 0.39
CA VAL A 154 -1.69 -3.74 -0.74
C VAL A 154 -2.96 -3.78 -1.60
N LEU A 155 -4.16 -3.79 -0.99
CA LEU A 155 -5.42 -3.71 -1.74
C LEU A 155 -5.57 -2.39 -2.51
N CYS A 156 -5.09 -1.27 -1.96
CA CYS A 156 -5.10 0.01 -2.66
C CYS A 156 -4.20 -0.02 -3.91
N ILE A 157 -3.02 -0.63 -3.80
CA ILE A 157 -2.08 -0.77 -4.92
C ILE A 157 -2.60 -1.76 -5.96
N GLU A 158 -3.31 -2.81 -5.53
CA GLU A 158 -3.97 -3.75 -6.45
C GLU A 158 -4.96 -3.03 -7.37
N TYR A 159 -5.72 -2.06 -6.87
CA TYR A 159 -6.62 -1.26 -7.69
C TYR A 159 -5.85 -0.48 -8.79
N LEU A 160 -4.68 0.08 -8.46
CA LEU A 160 -3.81 0.74 -9.44
C LEU A 160 -3.31 -0.26 -10.50
N SER A 161 -2.87 -1.45 -10.08
CA SER A 161 -2.44 -2.52 -10.98
C SER A 161 -3.53 -2.90 -11.99
N ARG A 162 -4.76 -3.14 -11.49
CA ARG A 162 -5.92 -3.44 -12.34
C ARG A 162 -6.26 -2.30 -13.29
N SER A 163 -6.21 -1.05 -12.81
CA SER A 163 -6.47 0.13 -13.64
C SER A 163 -5.45 0.27 -14.78
N LEU A 164 -4.17 0.02 -14.51
CA LEU A 164 -3.12 0.01 -15.53
C LEU A 164 -3.33 -1.12 -16.53
N ASN A 165 -3.71 -2.33 -16.09
CA ASN A 165 -4.02 -3.44 -16.98
C ASN A 165 -5.19 -3.13 -17.92
N ILE A 166 -6.25 -2.49 -17.40
CA ILE A 166 -7.38 -2.03 -18.22
C ILE A 166 -6.91 -0.95 -19.20
N ALA A 167 -6.13 0.03 -18.76
CA ALA A 167 -5.61 1.08 -19.63
C ALA A 167 -4.74 0.53 -20.77
N MET A 168 -3.91 -0.48 -20.50
CA MET A 168 -3.10 -1.16 -21.54
C MET A 168 -3.94 -1.92 -22.58
N SER A 169 -5.19 -2.28 -22.26
CA SER A 169 -6.10 -2.88 -23.24
C SER A 169 -6.79 -1.86 -24.15
N ASN A 170 -6.69 -0.56 -23.83
CA ASN A 170 -7.24 0.50 -24.65
C ASN A 170 -6.35 0.72 -25.88
N PRO A 171 -6.87 0.57 -27.12
CA PRO A 171 -6.11 0.83 -28.35
C PRO A 171 -5.54 2.24 -28.45
N ASP A 172 -6.10 3.23 -27.74
CA ASP A 172 -5.62 4.60 -27.73
C ASP A 172 -4.44 4.81 -26.77
N PHE A 173 -4.19 3.87 -25.85
CA PHE A 173 -3.05 3.90 -24.93
C PHE A 173 -1.79 3.40 -25.63
N ASN A 174 -1.23 4.24 -26.49
CA ASN A 174 -0.03 3.94 -27.26
C ASN A 174 1.21 4.66 -26.75
N PHE A 175 2.36 4.22 -27.25
CA PHE A 175 3.62 4.93 -27.05
C PHE A 175 3.54 6.35 -27.59
N HIS A 176 4.21 7.26 -26.89
CA HIS A 176 4.39 8.61 -27.41
C HIS A 176 5.04 8.51 -28.81
N PRO A 177 4.58 9.26 -29.82
CA PRO A 177 5.06 9.14 -31.21
C PRO A 177 6.54 9.52 -31.42
N ARG A 178 7.25 9.91 -30.35
CA ARG A 178 8.69 10.20 -30.33
C ARG A 178 9.51 9.20 -29.50
N CYS A 179 8.91 8.09 -29.08
CA CYS A 179 9.60 6.97 -28.44
C CYS A 179 10.26 6.04 -29.47
#